data_AF-A0A1N6GFJ7-F1
#
_entry.id   AF-A0A1N6GFJ7-F1
#
_cell.length_a   1.000
_cell.length_b   1.000
_cell.length_c   1.000
_cell.angle_alpha   90.00
_cell.angle_beta   90.00
_cell.angle_gamma   90.00
#
_symmetry.space_group_name_H-M   'P 1'
#
loop_
_entity.id
_entity.type
_entity.pdbx_description
1 polymer ?
#
loop_
_entity_poly.entity_id
_entity_poly.type
_entity_poly.pdbx_seq_one_letter_code
_entity_poly.pdbx_strand_id
1 'polypeptide(L)'
;MVNKKIIEKLSDRELENYIKPDSRFVAMAVSYAYEILKSRGKIFNDVEKLRIEQMISDKKAAEEAEKIDFSKDWDENMTANKTAIELYSNRLIWIFSLIFGVIFGAVLQAMNFSRLQNKKGLYLSLLFGILYTIAQIYLLTWIEQLDYQFPSKFNNSKTFLFSALGALILGLIREQLIPKGLEYRSRSFVSPLIIAILIYIPIVYIIISGI
;
A
#
# COMPACT_ATOMS: atom_id res chain seq x y z
N MET A 1 7.61 7.49 -7.82
CA MET A 1 7.91 8.71 -7.03
C MET A 1 8.58 9.73 -7.94
N VAL A 2 8.19 11.00 -7.88
CA VAL A 2 8.84 12.06 -8.65
C VAL A 2 10.22 12.32 -8.06
N ASN A 3 11.27 12.30 -8.88
CA ASN A 3 12.64 12.53 -8.41
C ASN A 3 13.05 13.99 -8.65
N LYS A 4 13.25 14.75 -7.56
CA LYS A 4 13.65 16.16 -7.62
C LYS A 4 14.95 16.37 -8.43
N LYS A 5 15.93 15.47 -8.34
CA LYS A 5 17.21 15.57 -9.07
C LYS A 5 17.06 15.48 -10.59
N ILE A 6 16.00 14.82 -11.08
CA ILE A 6 15.72 14.76 -12.52
C ILE A 6 15.12 16.10 -12.99
N ILE A 7 14.18 16.65 -12.21
CA ILE A 7 13.56 17.95 -12.48
C ILE A 7 14.60 19.08 -12.40
N GLU A 8 15.56 18.98 -11.49
CA GLU A 8 16.65 19.94 -11.33
C GLU A 8 17.59 20.03 -12.54
N LYS A 9 17.57 19.07 -13.46
CA LYS A 9 18.34 19.15 -14.72
C LYS A 9 17.64 19.97 -15.81
N LEU A 10 16.35 20.26 -15.66
CA LEU A 10 15.57 21.00 -16.64
C LEU A 10 15.98 22.47 -16.67
N SER A 11 15.87 23.10 -17.83
CA SER A 11 16.03 24.55 -17.99
C SER A 11 14.90 25.33 -17.32
N ASP A 12 15.11 26.61 -17.01
CA ASP A 12 14.06 27.44 -16.39
C ASP A 12 12.80 27.51 -17.26
N ARG A 13 12.97 27.58 -18.58
CA ARG A 13 11.86 27.56 -19.55
C ARG A 13 11.04 26.28 -19.48
N GLU A 14 11.69 25.14 -19.24
CA GLU A 14 11.01 23.86 -19.08
C GLU A 14 10.30 23.77 -17.73
N LEU A 15 10.94 24.23 -16.64
CA LEU A 15 10.35 24.28 -15.31
C LEU A 15 9.11 25.18 -15.24
N GLU A 16 9.08 26.26 -16.02
CA GLU A 16 7.91 27.12 -16.14
C GLU A 16 6.67 26.38 -16.63
N ASN A 17 6.82 25.39 -17.51
CA ASN A 17 5.70 24.59 -17.98
C ASN A 17 5.03 23.78 -16.85
N TYR A 18 5.75 23.49 -15.76
CA TYR A 18 5.19 22.75 -14.62
C TYR A 18 4.24 23.61 -13.78
N ILE A 19 4.48 24.92 -13.71
CA ILE A 19 3.73 25.87 -12.86
C ILE A 19 2.67 26.66 -13.63
N LYS A 20 2.44 26.34 -14.91
CA LYS A 20 1.33 26.90 -15.70
C LYS A 20 -0.03 26.40 -15.21
N PRO A 21 -1.11 27.21 -15.28
CA PRO A 21 -2.44 26.81 -14.81
C PRO A 21 -2.98 25.51 -15.43
N ASP A 22 -2.66 25.24 -16.69
CA ASP A 22 -3.09 24.07 -17.47
C ASP A 22 -2.13 22.87 -17.38
N SER A 23 -1.12 22.97 -16.51
CA SER A 23 -0.13 21.92 -16.29
C SER A 23 -0.79 20.59 -15.92
N ARG A 24 -0.45 19.54 -16.67
CA ARG A 24 -0.88 18.16 -16.41
C ARG A 24 0.02 17.41 -15.42
N PHE A 25 1.05 18.08 -14.90
CA PHE A 25 1.98 17.46 -13.96
C PHE A 25 1.33 17.29 -12.58
N VAL A 26 1.76 16.24 -11.88
CA VAL A 26 1.36 15.92 -10.51
C VAL A 26 1.87 16.97 -9.51
N ALA A 27 1.16 17.16 -8.40
CA ALA A 27 1.41 18.22 -7.43
C ALA A 27 2.86 18.26 -6.92
N MET A 28 3.48 17.09 -6.71
CA MET A 28 4.87 16.98 -6.27
C MET A 28 5.85 17.52 -7.31
N ALA A 29 5.62 17.28 -8.60
CA ALA A 29 6.46 17.80 -9.68
C ALA A 29 6.32 19.32 -9.80
N VAL A 30 5.11 19.85 -9.64
CA VAL A 30 4.84 21.29 -9.61
C VAL A 30 5.54 21.95 -8.43
N SER A 31 5.46 21.35 -7.22
CA SER A 31 6.16 21.82 -6.02
C SER A 31 7.67 21.88 -6.23
N TYR A 32 8.27 20.82 -6.78
CA TYR A 32 9.71 20.80 -7.06
C TYR A 32 10.11 21.83 -8.10
N ALA A 33 9.36 22.00 -9.19
CA ALA A 33 9.66 23.00 -10.19
C ALA A 33 9.60 24.43 -9.61
N TYR A 34 8.58 24.73 -8.79
CA TYR A 34 8.45 26.01 -8.09
C TYR A 34 9.63 26.27 -7.15
N GLU A 35 10.01 25.29 -6.33
CA GLU A 35 11.17 25.39 -5.42
C GLU A 35 12.48 25.61 -6.18
N ILE A 36 12.71 24.86 -7.28
CA ILE A 36 13.93 24.95 -8.07
C ILE A 36 14.04 26.32 -8.74
N LEU A 37 12.97 26.81 -9.37
CA LEU A 37 12.93 28.15 -9.97
C LEU A 37 13.26 29.23 -8.93
N LYS A 38 12.66 29.14 -7.74
CA LYS A 38 12.97 30.07 -6.63
C LYS A 38 14.44 29.98 -6.22
N SER A 39 15.00 28.77 -6.12
CA SER A 39 16.41 28.56 -5.76
C SER A 39 17.39 29.09 -6.82
N ARG A 40 16.98 29.12 -8.09
CA ARG A 40 17.75 29.68 -9.22
C ARG A 40 17.62 31.21 -9.35
N GLY A 41 16.93 31.85 -8.41
CA GLY A 41 16.79 33.30 -8.38
C GLY A 41 15.59 33.85 -9.15
N LYS A 42 14.66 33.01 -9.62
CA LYS A 42 13.40 33.51 -10.19
C LYS A 42 12.58 34.18 -9.10
N ILE A 43 12.23 35.45 -9.33
CA ILE A 43 11.40 36.24 -8.44
C ILE A 43 9.94 36.10 -8.91
N PHE A 44 9.09 35.59 -8.02
CA PHE A 44 7.65 35.53 -8.23
C PHE A 44 6.98 36.69 -7.51
N ASN A 45 6.01 37.33 -8.16
CA ASN A 45 5.15 38.28 -7.46
C ASN A 45 4.16 37.55 -6.54
N ASP A 46 3.50 38.26 -5.62
CA ASP A 46 2.66 37.62 -4.62
C ASP A 46 1.42 36.92 -5.21
N VAL A 47 0.90 37.44 -6.34
CA VAL A 47 -0.20 36.81 -7.09
C VAL A 47 0.25 35.48 -7.69
N GLU A 48 1.45 35.43 -8.26
CA GLU A 48 2.04 34.20 -8.81
C GLU A 48 2.30 33.17 -7.72
N LYS A 49 2.88 33.58 -6.59
CA LYS A 49 3.11 32.67 -5.45
C LYS A 49 1.80 32.04 -4.99
N LEU A 50 0.80 32.88 -4.73
CA LEU A 50 -0.50 32.43 -4.23
C LEU A 50 -1.21 31.51 -5.23
N ARG A 51 -1.17 31.85 -6.53
CA ARG A 51 -1.72 30.99 -7.59
C ARG A 51 -1.03 29.64 -7.64
N ILE A 52 0.31 29.60 -7.58
CA ILE A 52 1.09 28.35 -7.67
C ILE A 52 0.85 27.49 -6.42
N GLU A 53 0.84 28.11 -5.24
CA GLU A 53 0.57 27.41 -3.97
C GLU A 53 -0.85 26.83 -3.92
N GLN A 54 -1.85 27.60 -4.37
CA GLN A 54 -3.22 27.12 -4.51
C GLN A 54 -3.31 25.96 -5.51
N MET A 55 -2.69 26.10 -6.67
CA MET A 55 -2.63 25.04 -7.69
C MET A 55 -1.99 23.75 -7.16
N ILE A 56 -0.91 23.85 -6.38
CA ILE A 56 -0.29 22.68 -5.73
C ILE A 56 -1.25 22.05 -4.72
N SER A 57 -1.96 22.86 -3.94
CA SER A 57 -2.96 22.40 -2.97
C SER A 57 -4.12 21.67 -3.65
N ASP A 58 -4.70 22.28 -4.69
CA ASP A 58 -5.83 21.73 -5.45
C ASP A 58 -5.45 20.41 -6.13
N LYS A 59 -4.24 20.35 -6.72
CA LYS A 59 -3.72 19.10 -7.30
C LYS A 59 -3.54 18.01 -6.25
N LYS A 60 -3.02 18.33 -5.05
CA LYS A 60 -2.92 17.34 -3.97
C LYS A 60 -4.30 16.82 -3.56
N ALA A 61 -5.26 17.71 -3.40
CA ALA A 61 -6.63 17.33 -3.05
C ALA A 61 -7.29 16.47 -4.14
N ALA A 62 -7.11 16.82 -5.42
CA ALA A 62 -7.63 16.04 -6.55
C ALA A 62 -6.98 14.65 -6.63
N GLU A 63 -5.65 14.55 -6.47
CA GLU A 63 -4.94 13.27 -6.43
C GLU A 63 -5.35 12.40 -5.23
N GLU A 64 -5.65 13.00 -4.08
CA GLU A 64 -6.17 12.29 -2.91
C GLU A 64 -7.61 11.82 -3.14
N ALA A 65 -8.47 12.65 -3.73
CA ALA A 65 -9.84 12.30 -4.08
C ALA A 65 -9.90 11.16 -5.10
N GLU A 66 -9.07 11.17 -6.14
CA GLU A 66 -8.98 10.10 -7.13
C GLU A 66 -8.54 8.76 -6.50
N LYS A 67 -7.56 8.80 -5.58
CA LYS A 67 -7.15 7.61 -4.82
C LYS A 67 -8.27 7.04 -3.96
N ILE A 68 -9.07 7.91 -3.36
CA ILE A 68 -10.22 7.49 -2.55
C ILE A 68 -11.28 6.86 -3.42
N ASP A 69 -11.62 7.49 -4.54
CA ASP A 69 -12.63 6.99 -5.46
C ASP A 69 -12.27 5.60 -6.00
N PHE A 70 -11.01 5.42 -6.44
CA PHE A 70 -10.49 4.12 -6.87
C PHE A 70 -10.58 3.03 -5.78
N SER A 71 -10.55 3.41 -4.50
CA SER A 71 -10.49 2.46 -3.38
C SER A 71 -11.84 2.06 -2.81
N LYS A 72 -12.95 2.72 -3.20
CA LYS A 72 -14.27 2.53 -2.58
C LYS A 72 -14.74 1.06 -2.59
N ASP A 73 -14.44 0.32 -3.66
CA ASP A 73 -14.81 -1.11 -3.79
C ASP A 73 -14.17 -1.99 -2.72
N TRP A 74 -12.98 -1.61 -2.24
CA TRP A 74 -12.23 -2.37 -1.24
C TRP A 74 -12.38 -1.80 0.16
N ASP A 75 -12.62 -0.49 0.25
CA ASP A 75 -12.42 0.32 1.44
C ASP A 75 -13.42 1.50 1.50
N GLU A 76 -14.70 1.16 1.64
CA GLU A 76 -15.85 2.10 1.60
C GLU A 76 -15.69 3.33 2.51
N ASN A 77 -15.15 3.15 3.72
CA ASN A 77 -15.01 4.23 4.71
C ASN A 77 -13.67 4.98 4.63
N MET A 78 -12.94 4.89 3.52
CA MET A 78 -11.68 5.60 3.37
C MET A 78 -11.91 7.09 3.08
N THR A 79 -11.19 7.98 3.78
CA THR A 79 -11.35 9.44 3.67
C THR A 79 -10.01 10.18 3.51
N ALA A 80 -10.06 11.39 2.96
CA ALA A 80 -8.93 12.32 2.87
C ALA A 80 -8.70 13.08 4.19
N ASN A 81 -9.64 12.99 5.14
CA ASN A 81 -9.55 13.73 6.39
C ASN A 81 -8.27 13.40 7.15
N LYS A 82 -7.39 14.39 7.33
CA LYS A 82 -6.09 14.22 8.00
C LYS A 82 -6.21 13.86 9.47
N THR A 83 -7.34 14.19 10.12
CA THR A 83 -7.60 13.84 11.52
C THR A 83 -8.14 12.43 11.69
N ALA A 84 -8.56 11.78 10.59
CA ALA A 84 -8.99 10.38 10.63
C ALA A 84 -7.82 9.46 11.01
N ILE A 85 -8.14 8.37 11.68
CA ILE A 85 -7.16 7.37 12.08
C ILE A 85 -6.50 6.75 10.86
N GLU A 86 -5.19 6.57 10.91
CA GLU A 86 -4.43 5.94 9.84
C GLU A 86 -4.43 4.43 9.97
N LEU A 87 -4.99 3.74 8.98
CA LEU A 87 -5.01 2.27 8.90
C LEU A 87 -4.51 1.80 7.54
N TYR A 88 -3.95 0.60 7.50
CA TYR A 88 -3.68 -0.12 6.26
C TYR A 88 -5.00 -0.53 5.60
N SER A 89 -5.11 -0.26 4.31
CA SER A 89 -6.32 -0.55 3.54
C SER A 89 -6.55 -2.05 3.39
N ASN A 90 -7.80 -2.47 3.18
CA ASN A 90 -8.16 -3.87 3.00
C ASN A 90 -7.45 -4.43 1.76
N ARG A 91 -7.44 -3.66 0.67
CA ARG A 91 -6.69 -3.99 -0.54
C ARG A 91 -5.22 -4.27 -0.27
N LEU A 92 -4.57 -3.47 0.57
CA LEU A 92 -3.15 -3.65 0.88
C LEU A 92 -2.91 -4.93 1.68
N ILE A 93 -3.74 -5.19 2.69
CA ILE A 93 -3.68 -6.42 3.50
C ILE A 93 -3.84 -7.66 2.60
N TRP A 94 -4.77 -7.59 1.65
CA TRP A 94 -4.99 -8.64 0.65
C TRP A 94 -3.78 -8.88 -0.23
N ILE A 95 -3.20 -7.82 -0.81
CA ILE A 95 -2.01 -7.92 -1.66
C ILE A 95 -0.83 -8.53 -0.88
N PHE A 96 -0.62 -8.08 0.37
CA PHE A 96 0.46 -8.64 1.21
C PHE A 96 0.22 -10.11 1.52
N SER A 97 -1.03 -10.51 1.77
CA SER A 97 -1.40 -11.91 2.01
C SER A 97 -1.10 -12.80 0.80
N LEU A 98 -1.39 -12.31 -0.42
CA LEU A 98 -1.20 -13.06 -1.66
C LEU A 98 0.27 -13.17 -2.08
N ILE A 99 1.04 -12.08 -1.92
CA ILE A 99 2.42 -12.02 -2.44
C ILE A 99 3.43 -12.55 -1.42
N PHE A 100 3.31 -12.16 -0.15
CA PHE A 100 4.27 -12.52 0.89
C PHE A 100 3.76 -13.64 1.82
N GLY A 101 2.48 -13.98 1.72
CA GLY A 101 1.83 -14.98 2.56
C GLY A 101 0.90 -14.37 3.61
N VAL A 102 -0.07 -15.16 4.06
CA VAL A 102 -1.18 -14.74 4.95
C VAL A 102 -0.68 -14.13 6.26
N ILE A 103 0.45 -14.62 6.80
CA ILE A 103 1.06 -14.05 8.01
C ILE A 103 1.41 -12.56 7.86
N PHE A 104 1.84 -12.10 6.68
CA PHE A 104 2.17 -10.69 6.46
C PHE A 104 0.92 -9.81 6.46
N GLY A 105 -0.15 -10.27 5.79
CA GLY A 105 -1.45 -9.59 5.85
C GLY A 105 -2.00 -9.56 7.28
N ALA A 106 -1.87 -10.66 8.02
CA ALA A 106 -2.28 -10.75 9.41
C ALA A 106 -1.54 -9.78 10.33
N VAL A 107 -0.22 -9.59 10.13
CA VAL A 107 0.58 -8.61 10.86
C VAL A 107 0.11 -7.19 10.54
N LEU A 108 -0.13 -6.85 9.26
CA LEU A 108 -0.68 -5.53 8.89
C LEU A 108 -2.04 -5.28 9.54
N GLN A 109 -2.92 -6.28 9.53
CA GLN A 109 -4.21 -6.20 10.17
C GLN A 109 -4.11 -6.06 11.70
N ALA A 110 -3.18 -6.78 12.33
CA ALA A 110 -2.91 -6.63 13.75
C ALA A 110 -2.41 -5.22 14.11
N MET A 111 -1.58 -4.61 13.25
CA MET A 111 -1.17 -3.21 13.41
C MET A 111 -2.34 -2.23 13.30
N ASN A 112 -3.33 -2.50 12.45
CA ASN A 112 -4.57 -1.72 12.41
C ASN A 112 -5.33 -1.83 13.73
N PHE A 113 -5.55 -3.04 14.22
CA PHE A 113 -6.24 -3.26 15.49
C PHE A 113 -5.48 -2.69 16.69
N SER A 114 -4.15 -2.71 16.67
CA SER A 114 -3.31 -2.05 17.66
C SER A 114 -3.60 -0.55 17.73
N ARG A 115 -3.70 0.13 16.58
CA ARG A 115 -4.05 1.56 16.52
C ARG A 115 -5.48 1.84 16.98
N LEU A 116 -6.39 0.90 16.70
CA LEU A 116 -7.77 0.97 17.20
C LEU A 116 -7.89 0.60 18.68
N GLN A 117 -6.79 0.27 19.37
CA GLN A 117 -6.77 -0.26 20.73
C GLN A 117 -7.63 -1.53 20.91
N ASN A 118 -7.97 -2.21 19.82
CA ASN A 118 -8.75 -3.43 19.82
C ASN A 118 -7.83 -4.64 20.03
N LYS A 119 -7.53 -4.94 21.30
CA LYS A 119 -6.67 -6.07 21.68
C LYS A 119 -7.18 -7.42 21.14
N LYS A 120 -8.50 -7.62 21.13
CA LYS A 120 -9.12 -8.85 20.62
C LYS A 120 -8.80 -9.05 19.13
N GLY A 121 -9.02 -8.03 18.30
CA GLY A 121 -8.71 -8.08 16.87
C GLY A 121 -7.22 -8.25 16.59
N LEU A 122 -6.37 -7.60 17.39
CA LEU A 122 -4.91 -7.75 17.30
C LEU A 122 -4.49 -9.20 17.50
N TYR A 123 -4.84 -9.80 18.66
CA TYR A 123 -4.42 -11.16 18.97
C TYR A 123 -5.07 -12.19 18.05
N LEU A 124 -6.34 -12.00 17.69
CA LEU A 124 -7.04 -12.90 16.78
C LEU A 124 -6.39 -12.91 15.40
N SER A 125 -6.02 -11.74 14.86
CA SER A 125 -5.37 -11.66 13.55
C SER A 125 -3.99 -12.33 13.57
N LEU A 126 -3.16 -12.07 14.58
CA LEU A 126 -1.84 -12.71 14.70
C LEU A 126 -1.95 -14.23 14.85
N LEU A 127 -2.82 -14.69 15.76
CA LEU A 127 -3.02 -16.12 15.99
C LEU A 127 -3.53 -16.79 14.73
N PHE A 128 -4.50 -16.19 14.04
CA PHE A 128 -4.99 -16.68 12.76
C PHE A 128 -3.87 -16.76 11.73
N GLY A 129 -3.10 -15.69 11.54
CA GLY A 129 -2.02 -15.67 10.55
C GLY A 129 -0.98 -16.76 10.76
N ILE A 130 -0.58 -17.01 12.02
CA ILE A 130 0.37 -18.06 12.37
C ILE A 130 -0.24 -19.45 12.12
N LEU A 131 -1.41 -19.73 12.71
CA LEU A 131 -2.06 -21.05 12.58
C LEU A 131 -2.42 -21.38 11.14
N TYR A 132 -2.92 -20.40 10.38
CA TYR A 132 -3.24 -20.56 8.98
C TYR A 132 -2.01 -20.88 8.15
N THR A 133 -0.90 -20.17 8.38
CA THR A 133 0.35 -20.40 7.64
C THR A 133 0.88 -21.81 7.91
N ILE A 134 0.87 -22.27 9.17
CA ILE A 134 1.26 -23.63 9.54
C ILE A 134 0.34 -24.65 8.85
N ALA A 135 -0.97 -24.46 8.95
CA ALA A 135 -1.95 -25.36 8.32
C ALA A 135 -1.80 -25.40 6.79
N GLN A 136 -1.58 -24.25 6.16
CA GLN A 136 -1.36 -24.13 4.72
C GLN A 136 -0.10 -24.89 4.29
N ILE A 137 1.01 -24.80 5.03
CA ILE A 137 2.22 -25.56 4.74
C ILE A 137 1.93 -27.06 4.78
N TYR A 138 1.36 -27.57 5.89
CA TYR A 138 1.04 -29.00 6.00
C TYR A 138 0.07 -29.48 4.91
N LEU A 139 -0.94 -28.68 4.59
CA LEU A 139 -1.94 -29.01 3.60
C LEU A 139 -1.37 -29.03 2.19
N LEU A 140 -0.51 -28.05 1.84
CA LEU A 140 0.19 -28.04 0.55
C LEU A 140 1.15 -29.21 0.43
N THR A 141 1.95 -29.50 1.46
CA THR A 141 2.85 -30.67 1.47
C THR A 141 2.09 -31.98 1.32
N TRP A 142 0.93 -32.12 1.98
CA TRP A 142 0.08 -33.29 1.83
C TRP A 142 -0.51 -33.42 0.42
N ILE A 143 -0.98 -32.31 -0.16
CA ILE A 143 -1.48 -32.28 -1.54
C ILE A 143 -0.37 -32.59 -2.55
N GLU A 144 0.84 -32.07 -2.36
CA GLU A 144 1.99 -32.36 -3.22
C GLU A 144 2.35 -33.85 -3.23
N GLN A 145 2.29 -34.51 -2.07
CA GLN A 145 2.48 -35.96 -1.99
C GLN A 145 1.40 -36.74 -2.76
N LEU A 146 0.15 -36.28 -2.73
CA LEU A 146 -0.94 -36.87 -3.51
C LEU A 146 -0.78 -36.61 -5.02
N ASP A 147 -0.38 -35.40 -5.41
CA ASP A 147 -0.14 -35.05 -6.81
C ASP A 147 1.07 -35.81 -7.39
N TYR A 148 2.08 -36.12 -6.58
CA TYR A 148 3.16 -37.01 -7.02
C TYR A 148 2.64 -38.41 -7.40
N GLN A 149 1.61 -38.90 -6.70
CA GLN A 149 0.95 -40.17 -7.01
C GLN A 149 -0.05 -40.04 -8.16
N PHE A 150 -0.66 -38.86 -8.34
CA PHE A 150 -1.67 -38.55 -9.38
C PHE A 150 -1.40 -37.17 -10.01
N PRO A 151 -0.53 -37.06 -11.02
CA PRO A 151 -0.05 -35.77 -11.51
C PRO A 151 -1.17 -34.90 -12.08
N SER A 152 -1.47 -33.79 -11.39
CA SER A 152 -2.38 -32.75 -11.86
C SER A 152 -1.61 -31.60 -12.54
N LYS A 153 -2.21 -30.98 -13.56
CA LYS A 153 -1.60 -29.83 -14.28
C LYS A 153 -1.65 -28.50 -13.49
N PHE A 154 -2.11 -28.51 -12.23
CA PHE A 154 -2.40 -27.31 -11.43
C PHE A 154 -1.38 -27.03 -10.31
N ASN A 155 -0.12 -27.41 -10.46
CA ASN A 155 0.81 -27.42 -9.32
C ASN A 155 1.17 -26.05 -8.73
N ASN A 156 1.30 -24.99 -9.53
CA ASN A 156 1.81 -23.70 -9.03
C ASN A 156 0.72 -22.70 -8.58
N SER A 157 -0.57 -22.97 -8.84
CA SER A 157 -1.66 -22.04 -8.50
C SER A 157 -2.29 -22.31 -7.14
N LYS A 158 -2.07 -23.48 -6.54
CA LYS A 158 -2.68 -23.89 -5.26
C LYS A 158 -2.27 -22.94 -4.12
N THR A 159 -0.99 -22.56 -4.06
CA THR A 159 -0.48 -21.61 -3.06
C THR A 159 -1.21 -20.28 -3.12
N PHE A 160 -1.46 -19.75 -4.31
CA PHE A 160 -2.22 -18.50 -4.50
C PHE A 160 -3.69 -18.65 -4.08
N LEU A 161 -4.33 -19.79 -4.39
CA LEU A 161 -5.71 -20.06 -3.99
C LEU A 161 -5.87 -20.12 -2.47
N PHE A 162 -4.99 -20.85 -1.77
CA PHE A 162 -5.00 -20.88 -0.30
C PHE A 162 -4.67 -19.51 0.29
N SER A 163 -3.70 -18.79 -0.28
CA SER A 163 -3.41 -17.42 0.19
C SER A 163 -4.59 -16.48 0.01
N ALA A 164 -5.35 -16.61 -1.08
CA ALA A 164 -6.59 -15.86 -1.30
C ALA A 164 -7.67 -16.22 -0.27
N LEU A 165 -7.82 -17.51 0.06
CA LEU A 165 -8.73 -17.96 1.09
C LEU A 165 -8.36 -17.42 2.48
N GLY A 166 -7.06 -17.43 2.82
CA GLY A 166 -6.58 -16.81 4.06
C GLY A 166 -6.83 -15.30 4.12
N ALA A 167 -6.63 -14.59 3.00
CA ALA A 167 -6.93 -13.18 2.86
C ALA A 167 -8.43 -12.88 3.04
N LEU A 168 -9.31 -13.73 2.47
CA LEU A 168 -10.76 -13.65 2.67
C LEU A 168 -11.13 -13.77 4.15
N ILE A 169 -10.57 -14.76 4.85
CA ILE A 169 -10.86 -14.96 6.28
C ILE A 169 -10.35 -13.77 7.12
N LEU A 170 -9.19 -13.21 6.80
CA LEU A 170 -8.72 -11.96 7.42
C LEU A 170 -9.70 -10.80 7.18
N GLY A 171 -10.23 -10.68 5.96
CA GLY A 171 -11.29 -9.72 5.62
C GLY A 171 -12.54 -9.88 6.49
N LEU A 172 -12.99 -11.12 6.71
CA LEU A 172 -14.13 -11.40 7.60
C LEU A 172 -13.84 -11.02 9.06
N ILE A 173 -12.63 -11.32 9.56
CA ILE A 173 -12.20 -10.89 10.91
C ILE A 173 -12.24 -9.36 11.02
N ARG A 174 -11.79 -8.66 9.97
CA ARG A 174 -11.81 -7.20 9.89
C ARG A 174 -13.23 -6.65 9.96
N GLU A 175 -14.13 -7.14 9.11
CA GLU A 175 -15.53 -6.69 9.04
C GLU A 175 -16.27 -6.87 10.37
N GLN A 176 -15.96 -7.93 11.12
CA GLN A 176 -16.61 -8.21 12.40
C GLN A 176 -16.07 -7.36 13.56
N LEU A 177 -14.81 -6.92 13.50
CA LEU A 177 -14.12 -6.32 14.65
C LEU A 177 -13.76 -4.84 14.47
N ILE A 178 -13.76 -4.31 13.25
CA ILE A 178 -13.66 -2.87 13.02
C ILE A 178 -15.08 -2.27 13.12
N PRO A 179 -15.27 -1.16 13.86
CA PRO A 179 -16.55 -0.48 13.94
C PRO A 179 -17.09 -0.09 12.55
N LYS A 180 -18.37 -0.36 12.30
CA LYS A 180 -19.03 0.03 11.05
C LYS A 180 -19.05 1.55 10.92
N GLY A 181 -18.79 2.04 9.70
CA GLY A 181 -18.74 3.48 9.42
C GLY A 181 -17.51 4.19 10.00
N LEU A 182 -16.51 3.47 10.51
CA LEU A 182 -15.27 4.08 10.96
C LEU A 182 -14.52 4.68 9.76
N GLU A 183 -14.56 5.99 9.67
CA GLU A 183 -13.73 6.74 8.74
C GLU A 183 -12.25 6.58 9.09
N TYR A 184 -11.44 6.28 8.08
CA TYR A 184 -10.01 6.14 8.24
C TYR A 184 -9.27 6.63 7.00
N ARG A 185 -8.01 7.03 7.15
CA ARG A 185 -7.14 7.39 6.01
C ARG A 185 -6.09 6.33 5.77
N SER A 186 -5.69 6.16 4.50
CA SER A 186 -4.69 5.15 4.13
C SER A 186 -3.34 5.44 4.78
N ARG A 187 -2.77 4.40 5.39
CA ARG A 187 -1.41 4.41 5.91
C ARG A 187 -0.40 4.02 4.83
N SER A 188 0.77 4.66 4.83
CA SER A 188 1.87 4.32 3.92
C SER A 188 2.32 2.86 4.05
N PHE A 189 2.40 2.16 2.91
CA PHE A 189 2.84 0.76 2.80
C PHE A 189 4.36 0.58 2.72
N VAL A 190 5.12 1.67 2.62
CA VAL A 190 6.57 1.61 2.32
C VAL A 190 7.34 0.86 3.40
N SER A 191 7.13 1.18 4.68
CA SER A 191 7.86 0.52 5.76
C SER A 191 7.57 -0.99 5.82
N PRO A 192 6.29 -1.46 5.80
CA PRO A 192 6.02 -2.89 5.71
C PRO A 192 6.60 -3.57 4.48
N LEU A 193 6.59 -2.90 3.32
CA LEU A 193 7.13 -3.48 2.09
C LEU A 193 8.64 -3.71 2.21
N ILE A 194 9.39 -2.76 2.76
CA ILE A 194 10.83 -2.92 3.01
C ILE A 194 11.08 -4.11 3.93
N ILE A 195 10.34 -4.23 5.03
CA ILE A 195 10.47 -5.35 5.97
C ILE A 195 10.16 -6.68 5.28
N ALA A 196 9.07 -6.74 4.51
CA ALA A 196 8.69 -7.93 3.77
C ALA A 196 9.77 -8.36 2.76
N ILE A 197 10.33 -7.42 2.00
CA ILE A 197 11.41 -7.69 1.05
C ILE A 197 12.68 -8.21 1.77
N LEU A 198 13.06 -7.59 2.89
CA LEU A 198 14.24 -8.00 3.66
C LEU A 198 14.10 -9.42 4.22
N ILE A 199 12.89 -9.84 4.58
CA ILE A 199 12.62 -11.21 5.04
C ILE A 199 12.53 -12.18 3.86
N TYR A 200 11.87 -11.78 2.78
CA TYR A 200 11.53 -12.67 1.67
C TYR A 200 12.73 -12.98 0.77
N ILE A 201 13.63 -12.02 0.53
CA ILE A 201 14.82 -12.23 -0.31
C ILE A 201 15.72 -13.37 0.20
N PRO A 202 16.12 -13.42 1.48
CA PRO A 202 16.91 -14.54 2.01
C PRO A 202 16.20 -15.90 1.87
N ILE A 203 14.88 -15.95 2.11
CA ILE A 203 14.11 -17.20 1.99
C ILE A 203 14.14 -17.70 0.55
N VAL A 204 13.88 -16.82 -0.42
CA VAL A 204 13.95 -17.18 -1.85
C VAL A 204 15.36 -17.60 -2.25
N TYR A 205 16.38 -16.92 -1.74
CA TYR A 205 17.78 -17.28 -1.99
C TYR A 205 18.08 -18.71 -1.48
N ILE A 206 17.68 -19.03 -0.25
CA ILE A 206 17.83 -20.37 0.35
C ILE A 206 17.18 -21.43 -0.55
N ILE A 207 15.90 -21.24 -0.90
CA ILE A 207 15.13 -22.16 -1.76
C ILE A 207 15.82 -22.40 -3.12
N ILE A 208 16.33 -21.34 -3.76
CA ILE A 208 17.01 -21.45 -5.07
C ILE A 208 18.39 -22.10 -4.92
N SER A 209 19.12 -21.78 -3.86
CA SER A 209 20.46 -22.32 -3.60
C SER A 209 20.47 -23.79 -3.19
N GLY A 210 19.30 -24.35 -2.83
CA GLY A 210 19.17 -25.73 -2.38
C GLY A 210 19.85 -25.99 -1.03
N ILE A 211 20.08 -24.92 -0.24
CA ILE A 211 20.49 -24.98 1.16
C ILE A 211 19.23 -25.16 2.02
#